data_AF-A0AB35MV14-F1
#
_entry.id   AF-A0AB35MV14-F1
#
_cell.length_a   1.000
_cell.length_b   1.000
_cell.length_c   1.000
_cell.angle_alpha   90.00
_cell.angle_beta   90.00
_cell.angle_gamma   90.00
#
_symmetry.space_group_name_H-M   'P 1'
#
loop_
_entity.id
_entity.type
_entity.pdbx_description
1 polymer ?
#
loop_
_entity_poly.entity_id
_entity_poly.type
_entity_poly.pdbx_seq_one_letter_code
_entity_poly.pdbx_strand_id
1 'polypeptide(L)' 'MKNAIETYERYLSKFPAERLTTFNCPSCKKQLKDVLNKGSFDWDSMAFCPYCQNHYFKVTKANNGPILTTKADQDD' A
#
# COMPACT_ATOMS: atom_id res chain seq x y z
N MET A 1 8.98 -11.30 17.37
CA MET A 1 8.25 -10.87 16.15
C MET A 1 9.19 -9.97 15.36
N LYS A 2 9.62 -10.38 14.15
CA LYS A 2 10.38 -9.47 13.26
C LYS A 2 9.44 -8.30 12.92
N ASN A 3 9.89 -7.07 13.13
CA ASN A 3 9.03 -5.88 13.15
C ASN A 3 8.32 -5.70 11.79
N ALA A 4 7.01 -5.53 11.78
CA ALA A 4 6.24 -5.36 10.53
C ALA A 4 6.77 -4.19 9.68
N ILE A 5 7.27 -3.14 10.36
CA ILE A 5 7.92 -1.99 9.73
C ILE A 5 9.22 -2.41 9.04
N GLU A 6 10.07 -3.21 9.67
CA GLU A 6 11.33 -3.69 9.04
C GLU A 6 11.07 -4.54 7.80
N THR A 7 10.03 -5.38 7.84
CA THR A 7 9.66 -6.22 6.69
C THR A 7 9.16 -5.35 5.53
N TYR A 8 8.36 -4.34 5.87
CA TYR A 8 7.85 -3.35 4.93
C TYR A 8 8.97 -2.51 4.30
N GLU A 9 9.88 -1.96 5.09
CA GLU A 9 11.03 -1.18 4.61
C GLU A 9 11.96 -2.03 3.74
N ARG A 10 12.22 -3.28 4.13
CA ARG A 10 12.99 -4.23 3.33
C ARG A 10 12.33 -4.58 2.00
N TYR A 11 11.00 -4.61 1.95
CA TYR A 11 10.28 -4.78 0.69
C TYR A 11 10.49 -3.57 -0.22
N LEU A 12 10.31 -2.36 0.32
CA LEU A 12 10.47 -1.11 -0.43
C LEU A 12 11.91 -0.91 -0.93
N SER A 13 12.92 -1.32 -0.15
CA SER A 13 14.33 -1.15 -0.51
C SER A 13 14.76 -1.94 -1.76
N LYS A 14 13.91 -2.84 -2.27
CA LYS A 14 14.14 -3.57 -3.53
C LYS A 14 13.82 -2.75 -4.76
N PHE A 15 13.17 -1.60 -4.60
CA PHE A 15 12.71 -0.75 -5.69
C PHE A 15 13.38 0.62 -5.62
N PRO A 16 13.75 1.22 -6.76
CA PRO A 16 14.26 2.58 -6.78
C PRO A 16 13.11 3.57 -6.51
N ALA A 17 13.45 4.79 -6.07
CA ALA A 17 12.48 5.77 -5.58
C ALA A 17 11.40 6.14 -6.62
N GLU A 18 11.78 6.21 -7.90
CA GLU A 18 10.88 6.49 -9.03
C GLU A 18 9.92 5.34 -9.39
N ARG A 19 10.04 4.18 -8.73
CA ARG A 19 9.09 3.06 -8.82
C ARG A 19 8.16 2.97 -7.62
N LEU A 20 8.22 3.93 -6.69
CA LEU A 20 7.36 3.96 -5.52
C LEU A 20 6.39 5.14 -5.60
N THR A 21 5.19 4.96 -5.08
CA THR A 21 4.18 6.00 -4.91
C THR A 21 3.67 6.03 -3.49
N THR A 22 3.20 7.18 -3.03
CA THR A 22 2.69 7.38 -1.68
C THR A 22 1.17 7.38 -1.64
N PHE A 23 0.62 6.91 -0.52
CA PHE A 23 -0.80 6.96 -0.20
C PHE A 23 -0.97 6.95 1.32
N ASN A 24 -2.14 7.34 1.82
CA ASN A 24 -2.40 7.31 3.26
C ASN A 24 -3.14 6.03 3.63
N CYS A 25 -2.73 5.39 4.72
CA CYS A 25 -3.50 4.30 5.31
C CYS A 25 -4.93 4.77 5.62
N PRO A 26 -5.98 4.05 5.18
CA PRO A 26 -7.35 4.50 5.37
C PRO A 26 -7.77 4.51 6.85
N SER A 27 -7.12 3.71 7.69
CA SER A 27 -7.40 3.58 9.14
C SER A 27 -6.65 4.60 9.98
N CYS A 28 -5.31 4.61 9.96
CA CYS A 28 -4.50 5.47 10.85
C CYS A 28 -3.93 6.72 10.17
N LYS A 29 -4.20 6.94 8.88
CA LYS A 29 -3.75 8.09 8.09
C LYS A 29 -2.24 8.28 7.94
N LYS A 30 -1.40 7.38 8.48
CA LYS A 30 0.04 7.39 8.20
C LYS A 30 0.29 7.22 6.71
N GLN A 31 1.28 7.95 6.20
CA GLN A 31 1.72 7.84 4.83
C GLN A 31 2.47 6.52 4.64
N LEU A 32 2.02 5.76 3.65
CA LEU A 32 2.61 4.53 3.15
C LEU A 32 3.14 4.80 1.74
N LYS A 33 4.12 4.00 1.36
CA LYS A 33 4.63 3.78 0.01
C LYS A 33 4.30 2.38 -0.49
N ASP A 34 4.14 2.25 -1.79
CA ASP A 34 4.08 0.97 -2.49
C ASP A 34 4.52 1.12 -3.95
N VAL A 35 4.65 0.01 -4.67
CA VAL A 35 5.13 -0.04 -6.04
C VAL A 35 4.12 0.61 -7.00
N LEU A 36 4.62 1.49 -7.85
CA LEU A 36 3.89 2.07 -8.96
C LEU A 36 3.50 1.01 -10.00
N ASN A 37 2.25 1.04 -10.44
CA ASN A 37 1.78 0.23 -11.55
C ASN A 37 2.07 0.92 -12.89
N LYS A 38 3.11 0.45 -13.57
CA LYS A 38 3.48 0.90 -14.94
C LYS A 38 2.74 0.14 -16.05
N GLY A 39 1.92 -0.85 -15.71
CA GLY A 39 1.16 -1.64 -16.66
C GLY A 39 -0.12 -0.93 -17.12
N SER A 40 -0.85 -1.59 -18.02
CA SER A 40 -2.10 -1.09 -18.62
C SER A 40 -3.37 -1.49 -17.85
N PHE A 41 -3.25 -2.34 -16.83
CA PHE A 41 -4.38 -2.85 -16.05
C PHE A 41 -4.22 -2.49 -14.58
N ASP A 42 -5.32 -2.14 -13.93
CA ASP A 42 -5.35 -1.89 -12.49
C ASP A 42 -4.99 -3.16 -11.71
N TRP A 43 -4.35 -3.00 -10.54
CA TRP A 43 -4.10 -4.10 -9.61
C TRP A 43 -4.91 -3.90 -8.34
N ASP A 44 -5.79 -4.83 -8.01
CA ASP A 44 -6.46 -4.90 -6.71
C ASP A 44 -5.73 -5.86 -5.78
N SER A 45 -5.71 -5.53 -4.49
CA SER A 45 -5.14 -6.42 -3.47
C SER A 45 -5.65 -6.06 -2.07
N MET A 46 -5.69 -7.07 -1.20
CA MET A 46 -5.82 -6.91 0.23
C MET A 46 -4.42 -6.71 0.84
N ALA A 47 -4.27 -5.70 1.68
CA ALA A 47 -3.00 -5.35 2.33
C ALA A 47 -3.21 -5.05 3.82
N PHE A 48 -2.10 -4.98 4.58
CA PHE A 48 -2.11 -4.61 5.99
C PHE A 48 -1.21 -3.37 6.21
N CYS A 49 -1.55 -2.54 7.19
CA CYS A 49 -0.75 -1.37 7.54
C CYS A 49 0.35 -1.75 8.54
N PRO A 50 1.65 -1.57 8.24
CA PRO A 50 2.72 -1.94 9.18
C PRO A 50 2.71 -1.12 10.48
N TYR A 51 2.03 0.03 10.49
CA TYR A 51 1.99 0.93 11.65
C TYR A 51 0.80 0.71 12.58
N CYS A 52 -0.40 0.46 12.04
CA CYS A 52 -1.61 0.25 12.85
C CYS A 52 -2.18 -1.17 12.76
N GLN A 53 -1.57 -2.04 11.95
CA GLN A 53 -1.90 -3.46 11.79
C GLN A 53 -3.30 -3.78 11.26
N ASN A 54 -4.12 -2.77 10.93
CA ASN A 54 -5.41 -2.99 10.27
C ASN A 54 -5.24 -3.38 8.80
N HIS A 55 -6.18 -4.21 8.32
CA HIS A 55 -6.31 -4.56 6.92
C HIS A 55 -7.02 -3.46 6.13
N TYR A 56 -6.72 -3.38 4.85
CA TYR A 56 -7.38 -2.49 3.90
C TYR A 56 -7.34 -3.08 2.50
N PHE A 57 -8.33 -2.73 1.67
CA PHE A 57 -8.28 -2.99 0.25
C PHE A 57 -7.62 -1.83 -0.46
N LYS A 58 -6.82 -2.13 -1.49
CA LYS A 58 -6.23 -1.11 -2.36
C LYS A 58 -6.38 -1.48 -3.84
N VAL A 59 -6.52 -0.45 -4.66
CA VAL A 59 -6.44 -0.52 -6.12
C VAL A 59 -5.30 0.39 -6.57
N THR A 60 -4.25 -0.19 -7.14
CA THR A 60 -3.13 0.53 -7.76
C THR A 60 -3.44 0.77 -9.22
N LYS A 61 -3.81 2.01 -9.57
CA LYS A 61 -4.23 2.37 -10.93
C LYS A 61 -3.12 2.20 -11.96
N ALA A 62 -3.48 1.70 -13.14
CA ALA A 62 -2.61 1.57 -14.30
C ALA A 62 -1.93 2.91 -14.69
N ASN A 63 -0.89 2.83 -15.52
CA ASN A 63 -0.21 3.99 -16.11
C ASN A 63 0.30 5.03 -15.08
N ASN A 64 0.91 4.56 -13.98
CA ASN A 64 1.36 5.37 -12.86
C ASN A 64 0.24 6.16 -12.17
N GLY A 65 -1.00 5.66 -12.24
CA GLY A 65 -2.12 6.28 -11.55
C GLY A 65 -2.02 6.18 -10.02
N PRO A 66 -2.96 6.83 -9.30
CA PRO A 66 -2.96 6.84 -7.85
C PRO A 66 -3.28 5.46 -7.25
N ILE A 67 -2.91 5.27 -5.98
CA ILE A 67 -3.43 4.16 -5.17
C ILE A 67 -4.69 4.63 -4.46
N LEU A 68 -5.81 3.94 -4.74
CA LEU A 68 -7.07 4.11 -4.04
C LEU A 68 -7.13 3.10 -2.91
N THR A 69 -7.63 3.48 -1.72
CA THR A 69 -7.74 2.58 -0.57
C THR A 69 -9.09 2.70 0.11
N THR A 70 -9.56 1.60 0.69
CA THR A 70 -10.70 1.57 1.59
C THR A 70 -10.40 0.67 2.79
N LYS A 71 -10.99 0.96 3.95
CA LYS A 71 -10.82 0.11 5.14
C LYS A 71 -11.38 -1.29 4.85
N ALA A 72 -10.81 -2.32 5.48
CA ALA A 72 -11.33 -3.69 5.36
C ALA A 72 -12.47 -3.99 6.36
N ASP A 73 -12.68 -3.13 7.35
CA ASP A 73 -13.72 -3.28 8.38
C ASP A 73 -15.04 -2.73 7.80
N GLN A 74 -15.95 -3.58 7.31
CA GLN A 74 -16.88 -4.54 7.95
C GLN A 74 -18.25 -3.88 8.08
N ASP A 75 -19.20 -4.33 7.24
CA ASP A 75 -20.62 -4.01 7.38
C ASP A 75 -21.04 -4.37 8.83
N ASP A 76 -21.38 -3.34 9.62
CA ASP A 76 -22.10 -3.48 10.89
C ASP A 76 -23.53 -3.99 10.63
#